data_AF-A0A830CSN6-F1
#
_entry.id   AF-A0A830CSN6-F1
#
_cell.length_a   1.000
_cell.length_b   1.000
_cell.length_c   1.000
_cell.angle_alpha   90.00
_cell.angle_beta   90.00
_cell.angle_gamma   90.00
#
_symmetry.space_group_name_H-M   'P 1'
#
loop_
_entity.id
_entity.type
_entity.pdbx_description
1 polymer ?
#
loop_
_entity_poly.entity_id
_entity_poly.type
_entity_poly.pdbx_seq_one_letter_code
_entity_poly.pdbx_strand_id
1 'polypeptide(L)'
;MAFISSAIATNQTSGNQDIIVATQEMQKANYFTFVMLINMAPQDTIQGGITFLMPNDRTLSKTDMSESSVVDFLLRHSIPSPLLIDHLEHFPTESMIPTSKPGFMFRVTNDGRRRFFLSNVRVISPNICTKGSNIRCHGIDGVAQPDVFPRPNIPPPPTASPTSCFNSSTSPWAAAAPSPPSSASAPPSVVEFSGPISGSPEIIGHGGVFDLVMTFFMFGVMKLLWF
;
A
#
# COMPACT_ATOMS: atom_id res chain seq x y z
N MET A 1 27.61 26.09 -22.31
CA MET A 1 27.19 24.69 -22.50
C MET A 1 26.42 24.26 -21.26
N ALA A 2 25.11 24.04 -21.39
CA ALA A 2 24.28 23.53 -20.31
C ALA A 2 24.01 22.05 -20.60
N PHE A 3 24.38 21.16 -19.69
CA PHE A 3 24.02 19.74 -19.75
C PHE A 3 22.71 19.57 -18.98
N ILE A 4 21.64 19.23 -19.69
CA ILE A 4 20.37 18.83 -19.08
C ILE A 4 20.45 17.31 -18.84
N SER A 5 20.52 16.90 -17.57
CA SER A 5 20.50 15.50 -17.15
C SER A 5 19.10 14.90 -17.33
N SER A 6 18.99 13.83 -18.13
CA SER A 6 17.78 13.00 -18.26
C SER A 6 17.76 11.91 -17.19
N ALA A 7 16.82 11.97 -16.26
CA ALA A 7 16.65 10.98 -15.17
C ALA A 7 15.36 10.13 -15.29
N ILE A 8 14.71 10.09 -16.45
CA ILE A 8 13.37 9.49 -16.59
C ILE A 8 13.40 8.00 -17.01
N ALA A 9 14.51 7.51 -17.58
CA ALA A 9 14.54 6.18 -18.22
C ALA A 9 14.62 4.98 -17.24
N THR A 10 15.19 5.14 -16.04
CA THR A 10 15.42 4.00 -15.13
C THR A 10 14.15 3.54 -14.41
N ASN A 11 13.25 4.47 -14.03
CA ASN A 11 12.02 4.13 -13.31
C ASN A 11 11.03 3.33 -14.15
N GLN A 12 10.93 3.62 -15.46
CA GLN A 12 9.98 2.95 -16.34
C GLN A 12 10.37 1.49 -16.60
N THR A 13 11.66 1.20 -16.74
CA THR A 13 12.16 -0.18 -16.90
C THR A 13 11.97 -0.99 -15.62
N SER A 14 12.23 -0.40 -14.44
CA SER A 14 12.00 -1.08 -13.15
C SER A 14 10.52 -1.39 -12.90
N GLY A 15 9.61 -0.45 -13.21
CA GLY A 15 8.17 -0.68 -13.08
C GLY A 15 7.65 -1.80 -13.98
N ASN A 16 8.15 -1.87 -15.22
CA ASN A 16 7.83 -2.96 -16.15
C ASN A 16 8.33 -4.32 -15.65
N GLN A 17 9.48 -4.36 -14.98
CA GLN A 17 9.97 -5.60 -14.40
C GLN A 17 9.13 -6.03 -13.19
N ASP A 18 8.74 -5.08 -12.33
CA ASP A 18 7.88 -5.36 -11.17
C ASP A 18 6.52 -5.93 -11.58
N ILE A 19 5.89 -5.42 -12.66
CA ILE A 19 4.59 -5.95 -13.14
C ILE A 19 4.73 -7.36 -13.71
N ILE A 20 5.84 -7.68 -14.41
CA ILE A 20 6.11 -9.04 -14.91
C ILE A 20 6.26 -10.01 -13.73
N VAL A 21 7.02 -9.62 -12.71
CA VAL A 21 7.22 -10.46 -11.51
C VAL A 21 5.90 -10.65 -10.76
N ALA A 22 5.15 -9.56 -10.54
CA ALA A 22 3.88 -9.61 -9.83
C ALA A 22 2.84 -10.48 -10.55
N THR A 23 2.68 -10.32 -11.87
CA THR A 23 1.73 -11.13 -12.65
C THR A 23 2.09 -12.62 -12.63
N GLN A 24 3.37 -12.99 -12.61
CA GLN A 24 3.79 -14.39 -12.41
C GLN A 24 3.42 -14.92 -11.02
N GLU A 25 3.57 -14.11 -9.96
CA GLU A 25 3.15 -14.48 -8.60
C GLU A 25 1.63 -14.63 -8.50
N MET A 26 0.87 -13.71 -9.10
CA MET A 26 -0.60 -13.77 -9.18
C MET A 26 -1.10 -15.03 -9.91
N GLN A 27 -0.47 -15.39 -11.04
CA GLN A 27 -0.80 -16.60 -11.79
C GLN A 27 -0.53 -17.87 -10.97
N LYS A 28 0.62 -17.94 -10.28
CA LYS A 28 0.94 -19.06 -9.38
C LYS A 28 -0.05 -19.22 -8.24
N ALA A 29 -0.69 -18.13 -7.83
CA ALA A 29 -1.72 -18.10 -6.81
C ALA A 29 -3.17 -18.29 -7.36
N ASN A 30 -3.33 -18.59 -8.65
CA ASN A 30 -4.62 -18.78 -9.33
C ASN A 30 -5.51 -17.53 -9.43
N TYR A 31 -4.91 -16.36 -9.68
CA TYR A 31 -5.62 -15.11 -10.00
C TYR A 31 -5.48 -14.76 -11.48
N PHE A 32 -5.85 -15.70 -12.37
CA PHE A 32 -5.60 -15.57 -13.81
C PHE A 32 -6.44 -14.46 -14.44
N THR A 33 -7.70 -14.32 -14.04
CA THR A 33 -8.60 -13.32 -14.60
C THR A 33 -8.15 -11.91 -14.21
N PHE A 34 -7.67 -11.70 -12.99
CA PHE A 34 -7.14 -10.41 -12.58
C PHE A 34 -5.88 -10.02 -13.37
N VAL A 35 -5.01 -10.98 -13.66
CA VAL A 35 -3.84 -10.77 -14.53
C VAL A 35 -4.25 -10.41 -15.95
N MET A 36 -5.30 -11.03 -16.48
CA MET A 36 -5.86 -10.65 -17.78
C MET A 36 -6.34 -9.19 -17.77
N LEU A 37 -7.03 -8.74 -16.71
CA LEU A 37 -7.45 -7.34 -16.57
C LEU A 37 -6.26 -6.38 -16.59
N ILE A 38 -5.19 -6.70 -15.86
CA ILE A 38 -3.93 -5.92 -15.87
C ILE A 38 -3.37 -5.80 -17.28
N ASN A 39 -3.32 -6.89 -18.03
CA ASN A 39 -2.74 -6.91 -19.39
C ASN A 39 -3.61 -6.18 -20.44
N MET A 40 -4.90 -6.00 -20.16
CA MET A 40 -5.81 -5.20 -21.01
C MET A 40 -5.72 -3.70 -20.71
N ALA A 41 -5.17 -3.31 -19.56
CA ALA A 41 -5.00 -1.91 -19.22
C ALA A 41 -3.77 -1.30 -19.94
N PRO A 42 -3.84 -0.01 -20.32
CA PRO A 42 -2.67 0.72 -20.79
C PRO A 42 -1.51 0.65 -19.79
N GLN A 43 -0.27 0.47 -20.27
CA GLN A 43 0.91 0.29 -19.41
C GLN A 43 1.17 1.45 -18.46
N ASP A 44 0.73 2.65 -18.81
CA ASP A 44 0.82 3.88 -18.02
C ASP A 44 -0.27 3.99 -16.95
N THR A 45 -1.21 3.04 -16.86
CA THR A 45 -2.25 3.02 -15.81
C THR A 45 -1.65 2.70 -14.43
N ILE A 46 -0.65 1.82 -14.40
CA ILE A 46 -0.04 1.31 -13.17
C ILE A 46 1.34 1.95 -13.05
N GLN A 47 1.39 3.14 -12.46
CA GLN A 47 2.64 3.87 -12.22
C GLN A 47 2.93 3.98 -10.72
N GLY A 48 4.20 3.75 -10.36
CA GLY A 48 4.67 3.85 -8.97
C GLY A 48 4.36 2.62 -8.13
N GLY A 49 4.48 2.79 -6.81
CA GLY A 49 4.20 1.72 -5.85
C GLY A 49 2.69 1.50 -5.67
N ILE A 50 2.24 0.25 -5.75
CA ILE A 50 0.82 -0.10 -5.74
C ILE A 50 0.56 -1.39 -4.97
N THR A 51 -0.61 -1.49 -4.35
CA THR A 51 -1.15 -2.73 -3.80
C THR A 51 -2.42 -3.10 -4.54
N PHE A 52 -2.48 -4.29 -5.14
CA PHE A 52 -3.70 -4.82 -5.74
C PHE A 52 -4.52 -5.61 -4.74
N LEU A 53 -5.83 -5.39 -4.77
CA LEU A 53 -6.84 -6.18 -4.05
C LEU A 53 -7.57 -7.03 -5.09
N MET A 54 -7.25 -8.31 -5.14
CA MET A 54 -7.62 -9.18 -6.26
C MET A 54 -8.79 -10.08 -5.87
N PRO A 55 -9.99 -9.88 -6.44
CA PRO A 55 -11.03 -10.91 -6.36
C PRO A 55 -10.55 -12.16 -7.09
N ASN A 56 -10.92 -13.35 -6.59
CA ASN A 56 -10.59 -14.60 -7.28
C ASN A 56 -11.36 -14.74 -8.60
N ASP A 57 -10.91 -15.66 -9.46
CA ASP A 57 -11.48 -15.85 -10.80
C ASP A 57 -12.98 -16.21 -10.78
N ARG A 58 -13.45 -16.92 -9.74
CA ARG A 58 -14.87 -17.27 -9.56
C ARG A 58 -15.73 -16.06 -9.19
N THR A 59 -15.17 -15.11 -8.46
CA THR A 59 -15.84 -13.84 -8.14
C THR A 59 -15.90 -12.95 -9.39
N LEU A 60 -14.79 -12.85 -10.12
CA LEU A 60 -14.71 -12.05 -11.35
C LEU A 60 -15.64 -12.58 -12.45
N SER A 61 -15.78 -13.90 -12.61
CA SER A 61 -16.64 -14.48 -13.66
C SER A 61 -18.14 -14.17 -13.51
N LYS A 62 -18.57 -13.70 -12.33
CA LYS A 62 -19.95 -13.30 -12.04
C LYS A 62 -20.16 -11.79 -12.05
N THR A 63 -19.08 -11.05 -12.22
CA THR A 63 -19.12 -9.59 -12.19
C THR A 63 -19.43 -9.09 -13.59
N ASP A 64 -20.45 -8.25 -13.73
CA ASP A 64 -20.72 -7.57 -14.98
C ASP A 64 -19.77 -6.37 -15.12
N MET A 65 -18.80 -6.47 -16.02
CA MET A 65 -17.81 -5.42 -16.30
C MET A 65 -17.84 -5.07 -17.78
N SER A 66 -18.10 -3.80 -18.10
CA SER A 66 -17.89 -3.30 -19.45
C SER A 66 -16.40 -3.11 -19.74
N GLU A 67 -15.99 -3.25 -20.99
CA GLU A 67 -14.60 -3.04 -21.42
C GLU A 67 -14.09 -1.63 -21.10
N SER A 68 -14.95 -0.62 -21.27
CA SER A 68 -14.69 0.78 -20.89
C SER A 68 -14.44 1.00 -19.39
N SER A 69 -14.62 -0.03 -18.55
CA SER A 69 -14.51 0.04 -17.11
C SER A 69 -13.29 -0.70 -16.53
N VAL A 70 -12.44 -1.34 -17.34
CA VAL A 70 -11.31 -2.15 -16.84
C VAL A 70 -10.31 -1.32 -16.05
N VAL A 71 -9.88 -0.17 -16.57
CA VAL A 71 -8.97 0.76 -15.86
C VAL A 71 -9.61 1.21 -14.55
N ASP A 72 -10.87 1.64 -14.60
CA ASP A 72 -11.64 2.07 -13.44
C ASP A 72 -11.82 0.97 -12.39
N PHE A 73 -11.92 -0.28 -12.84
CA PHE A 73 -11.98 -1.43 -11.97
C PHE A 73 -10.66 -1.65 -11.26
N LEU A 74 -9.54 -1.68 -11.99
CA LEU A 74 -8.19 -1.85 -11.42
C LEU A 74 -7.84 -0.73 -10.45
N LEU A 75 -8.18 0.53 -10.77
CA LEU A 75 -7.92 1.68 -9.92
C LEU A 75 -8.76 1.63 -8.62
N ARG A 76 -10.00 1.14 -8.69
CA ARG A 76 -10.83 0.91 -7.48
C ARG A 76 -10.40 -0.29 -6.67
N HIS A 77 -9.63 -1.21 -7.26
CA HIS A 77 -9.08 -2.40 -6.62
C HIS A 77 -7.60 -2.25 -6.30
N SER A 78 -7.14 -1.01 -6.08
CA SER A 78 -5.75 -0.78 -5.71
C SER A 78 -5.58 0.37 -4.73
N ILE A 79 -4.48 0.31 -3.97
CA ILE A 79 -4.01 1.35 -3.07
C ILE A 79 -2.71 1.90 -3.65
N PRO A 80 -2.51 3.23 -3.75
CA PRO A 80 -1.32 3.84 -4.35
C PRO A 80 -0.11 3.83 -3.39
N SER A 81 0.18 2.66 -2.82
CA SER A 81 1.33 2.39 -1.96
C SER A 81 1.56 0.86 -1.90
N PRO A 82 2.81 0.37 -1.86
CA PRO A 82 3.11 -1.06 -1.74
C PRO A 82 3.04 -1.54 -0.28
N LEU A 83 1.87 -2.02 0.13
CA LEU A 83 1.54 -2.43 1.49
C LEU A 83 1.53 -3.95 1.60
N LEU A 84 2.25 -4.48 2.58
CA LEU A 84 2.08 -5.87 3.02
C LEU A 84 0.92 -5.94 4.02
N ILE A 85 0.46 -7.15 4.34
CA ILE A 85 -0.62 -7.33 5.31
C ILE A 85 -0.25 -6.74 6.67
N ASP A 86 1.01 -6.90 7.09
CA ASP A 86 1.49 -6.36 8.35
C ASP A 86 1.33 -4.84 8.34
N HIS A 87 1.64 -4.14 7.24
CA HIS A 87 1.42 -2.69 7.14
C HIS A 87 -0.09 -2.34 7.19
N LEU A 88 -0.92 -3.12 6.50
CA LEU A 88 -2.37 -2.92 6.49
C LEU A 88 -2.99 -3.09 7.89
N GLU A 89 -2.53 -4.07 8.67
CA GLU A 89 -3.05 -4.35 10.01
C GLU A 89 -2.71 -3.26 11.05
N HIS A 90 -1.72 -2.40 10.77
CA HIS A 90 -1.40 -1.25 11.63
C HIS A 90 -2.34 -0.05 11.41
N PHE A 91 -3.14 -0.03 10.35
CA PHE A 91 -4.13 1.02 10.18
C PHE A 91 -5.21 0.88 11.27
N PRO A 92 -5.56 1.96 11.98
CA PRO A 92 -6.64 1.91 12.96
C PRO A 92 -7.96 1.50 12.29
N THR A 93 -8.74 0.66 12.97
CA THR A 93 -10.15 0.43 12.60
C THR A 93 -10.87 1.77 12.51
N GLU A 94 -11.77 1.92 11.54
CA GLU A 94 -12.47 3.17 11.17
C GLU A 94 -11.62 4.20 10.41
N SER A 95 -10.34 3.93 10.13
CA SER A 95 -9.54 4.81 9.27
C SER A 95 -9.89 4.63 7.79
N MET A 96 -9.51 5.62 6.97
CA MET A 96 -9.71 5.62 5.53
C MET A 96 -8.38 5.50 4.79
N ILE A 97 -8.31 4.61 3.80
CA ILE A 97 -7.16 4.43 2.92
C ILE A 97 -7.57 4.83 1.49
N PRO A 98 -6.83 5.71 0.80
CA PRO A 98 -7.17 6.08 -0.56
C PRO A 98 -7.04 4.89 -1.52
N THR A 99 -7.95 4.79 -2.48
CA THR A 99 -7.73 3.93 -3.65
C THR A 99 -6.90 4.66 -4.70
N SER A 100 -6.37 3.95 -5.69
CA SER A 100 -5.72 4.58 -6.84
C SER A 100 -6.72 5.33 -7.72
N LYS A 101 -8.04 5.04 -7.61
CA LYS A 101 -9.08 5.86 -8.24
C LYS A 101 -9.34 7.11 -7.38
N PRO A 102 -9.14 8.33 -7.92
CA PRO A 102 -9.38 9.54 -7.16
C PRO A 102 -10.84 9.66 -6.70
N GLY A 103 -11.05 10.09 -5.44
CA GLY A 103 -12.39 10.26 -4.86
C GLY A 103 -12.99 9.00 -4.25
N PHE A 104 -12.25 7.89 -4.23
CA PHE A 104 -12.66 6.63 -3.60
C PHE A 104 -11.70 6.26 -2.48
N MET A 105 -12.24 5.78 -1.36
CA MET A 105 -11.48 5.36 -0.19
C MET A 105 -12.00 4.05 0.39
N PHE A 106 -11.09 3.20 0.88
CA PHE A 106 -11.43 2.03 1.67
C PHE A 106 -11.57 2.39 3.13
N ARG A 107 -12.63 1.89 3.77
CA ARG A 107 -12.80 1.96 5.23
C ARG A 107 -12.17 0.73 5.87
N VAL A 108 -11.25 0.92 6.80
CA VAL A 108 -10.56 -0.18 7.47
C VAL A 108 -11.42 -0.75 8.60
N THR A 109 -11.58 -2.07 8.62
CA THR A 109 -12.14 -2.78 9.78
C THR A 109 -11.22 -3.95 10.13
N ASN A 110 -10.63 -3.93 11.33
CA ASN A 110 -9.78 -5.00 11.83
C ASN A 110 -10.41 -5.64 13.07
N ASP A 111 -10.94 -6.86 12.91
CA ASP A 111 -11.59 -7.64 13.98
C ASP A 111 -10.62 -8.65 14.64
N GLY A 112 -9.31 -8.46 14.48
CA GLY A 112 -8.26 -9.38 14.92
C GLY A 112 -8.28 -10.70 14.14
N ARG A 113 -7.64 -11.77 14.66
CA ARG A 113 -7.68 -13.16 14.12
C ARG A 113 -7.75 -13.29 12.58
N ARG A 114 -6.99 -12.47 11.83
CA ARG A 114 -6.99 -12.46 10.35
C ARG A 114 -8.35 -12.12 9.71
N ARG A 115 -9.13 -11.27 10.38
CA ARG A 115 -10.37 -10.67 9.90
C ARG A 115 -10.12 -9.18 9.64
N PHE A 116 -9.36 -8.94 8.59
CA PHE A 116 -9.05 -7.61 8.10
C PHE A 116 -9.90 -7.33 6.87
N PHE A 117 -10.63 -6.22 6.89
CA PHE A 117 -11.55 -5.79 5.84
C PHE A 117 -11.18 -4.40 5.32
N LEU A 118 -11.40 -4.23 4.02
CA LEU A 118 -11.34 -2.95 3.33
C LEU A 118 -12.72 -2.71 2.72
N SER A 119 -13.48 -1.80 3.34
CA SER A 119 -14.90 -1.58 3.07
C SER A 119 -15.70 -2.88 3.22
N ASN A 120 -16.23 -3.43 2.12
CA ASN A 120 -17.11 -4.61 2.12
C ASN A 120 -16.38 -5.95 1.88
N VAL A 121 -15.05 -5.93 1.67
CA VAL A 121 -14.29 -7.14 1.30
C VAL A 121 -13.27 -7.52 2.35
N ARG A 122 -13.11 -8.83 2.58
CA ARG A 122 -12.12 -9.39 3.48
C ARG A 122 -10.86 -9.77 2.72
N VAL A 123 -9.69 -9.48 3.29
CA VAL A 123 -8.43 -10.07 2.82
C VAL A 123 -8.37 -11.54 3.23
N ILE A 124 -8.38 -12.43 2.24
CA ILE A 124 -8.38 -13.89 2.44
C ILE A 124 -7.04 -14.55 2.08
N SER A 125 -6.26 -13.93 1.20
CA SER A 125 -4.95 -14.42 0.76
C SER A 125 -3.93 -13.28 0.85
N PRO A 126 -3.30 -13.07 2.01
CA PRO A 126 -2.36 -11.98 2.19
C PRO A 126 -1.02 -12.25 1.48
N ASN A 127 -0.30 -11.19 1.11
CA ASN A 127 1.09 -11.22 0.64
C ASN A 127 1.33 -12.18 -0.54
N ILE A 128 0.52 -12.09 -1.60
CA ILE A 128 0.72 -12.91 -2.81
C ILE A 128 1.94 -12.43 -3.59
N CYS A 129 2.08 -11.13 -3.80
CA CYS A 129 3.21 -10.52 -4.53
C CYS A 129 4.27 -10.05 -3.53
N THR A 130 5.38 -10.78 -3.43
CA THR A 130 6.43 -10.50 -2.44
C THR A 130 7.81 -10.28 -3.05
N LYS A 131 8.05 -10.80 -4.27
CA LYS A 131 9.37 -10.74 -4.92
C LYS A 131 9.70 -9.37 -5.49
N GLY A 132 8.72 -8.65 -6.01
CA GLY A 132 8.90 -7.28 -6.50
C GLY A 132 9.07 -6.28 -5.35
N SER A 133 9.56 -5.08 -5.66
CA SER A 133 9.69 -4.00 -4.67
C SER A 133 8.47 -3.09 -4.64
N ASN A 134 7.87 -2.83 -5.81
CA ASN A 134 6.84 -1.78 -5.96
C ASN A 134 5.41 -2.31 -6.05
N ILE A 135 5.20 -3.62 -6.25
CA ILE A 135 3.87 -4.19 -6.38
C ILE A 135 3.62 -5.18 -5.25
N ARG A 136 2.60 -4.90 -4.45
CA ARG A 136 2.02 -5.83 -3.48
C ARG A 136 0.66 -6.28 -3.98
N CYS A 137 0.23 -7.47 -3.57
CA CYS A 137 -1.10 -7.93 -3.93
C CYS A 137 -1.66 -8.85 -2.85
N HIS A 138 -2.97 -8.72 -2.62
CA HIS A 138 -3.73 -9.51 -1.67
C HIS A 138 -4.98 -10.05 -2.35
N GLY A 139 -5.34 -11.29 -2.07
CA GLY A 139 -6.61 -11.86 -2.49
C GLY A 139 -7.74 -11.43 -1.57
N ILE A 140 -8.87 -11.06 -2.17
CA ILE A 140 -10.10 -10.67 -1.46
C ILE A 140 -11.28 -11.59 -1.83
N ASP A 141 -12.28 -11.69 -0.95
CA ASP A 141 -13.44 -12.59 -1.10
C ASP A 141 -14.60 -12.04 -1.93
N GLY A 142 -14.52 -10.79 -2.37
CA GLY A 142 -15.56 -10.12 -3.13
C GLY A 142 -15.00 -9.07 -4.09
N VAL A 143 -15.89 -8.37 -4.79
CA VAL A 143 -15.56 -7.15 -5.54
C VAL A 143 -15.62 -5.97 -4.57
N ALA A 144 -14.54 -5.20 -4.51
CA ALA A 144 -14.43 -4.09 -3.58
C ALA A 144 -15.35 -2.94 -4.01
N GLN A 145 -16.05 -2.36 -3.03
CA GLN A 145 -16.92 -1.20 -3.17
C GLN A 145 -16.41 -0.11 -2.21
N PRO A 146 -15.36 0.62 -2.59
CA PRO A 146 -14.84 1.71 -1.78
C PRO A 146 -15.87 2.86 -1.70
N ASP A 147 -15.82 3.59 -0.59
CA ASP A 147 -16.71 4.71 -0.33
C ASP A 147 -16.33 5.92 -1.18
N VAL A 148 -17.34 6.66 -1.66
CA VAL A 148 -17.12 7.93 -2.35
C VAL A 148 -16.80 8.99 -1.30
N PHE A 149 -15.58 9.52 -1.34
CA PHE A 149 -15.21 10.64 -0.49
C PHE A 149 -15.59 11.94 -1.20
N PRO A 150 -16.50 12.77 -0.63
CA PRO A 150 -16.82 14.05 -1.21
C PRO A 150 -15.54 14.88 -1.28
N ARG A 151 -15.11 15.25 -2.49
CA ARG A 151 -14.17 16.36 -2.60
C ARG A 151 -14.90 17.58 -2.02
N PRO A 152 -14.28 18.36 -1.12
CA PRO A 152 -14.82 19.68 -0.81
C PRO A 152 -15.01 20.40 -2.15
N ASN A 153 -16.22 20.88 -2.41
CA ASN A 153 -16.48 21.74 -3.56
C ASN A 153 -15.63 23.01 -3.36
N ILE A 154 -14.38 22.99 -3.82
CA ILE A 154 -13.58 24.20 -3.95
C ILE A 154 -14.29 24.96 -5.07
N PRO A 155 -14.92 26.12 -4.78
CA PRO A 155 -15.48 26.94 -5.84
C PRO A 155 -14.36 27.24 -6.83
N PRO A 156 -14.61 27.18 -8.15
CA PRO A 156 -13.59 27.53 -9.13
C PRO A 156 -13.02 28.91 -8.81
N PRO A 157 -11.70 29.13 -8.96
CA PRO A 157 -11.12 30.45 -8.76
C PRO A 157 -11.89 31.46 -9.63
N PRO A 158 -12.26 32.63 -9.09
CA PRO A 158 -13.04 33.61 -9.84
C PRO A 158 -12.29 33.94 -11.14
N THR A 159 -12.92 33.63 -12.27
CA THR A 159 -12.43 33.96 -13.60
C THR A 159 -12.27 35.48 -13.68
N ALA A 160 -11.04 35.95 -13.80
CA ALA A 160 -10.75 37.36 -14.02
C ALA A 160 -11.28 37.77 -15.40
N SER A 161 -12.32 38.60 -15.40
CA SER A 161 -12.74 39.38 -16.58
C SER A 161 -12.23 40.83 -16.44
N PRO A 162 -11.84 41.50 -17.54
CA PRO A 162 -11.09 42.76 -17.47
C PRO A 162 -11.97 44.02 -17.42
N THR A 163 -11.43 45.08 -16.80
CA THR A 163 -11.81 46.52 -16.93
C THR A 163 -13.03 46.97 -16.09
N SER A 164 -13.07 48.03 -15.28
CA SER A 164 -12.24 49.23 -15.08
C SER A 164 -12.36 49.80 -13.66
N CYS A 165 -11.30 50.52 -13.30
CA CYS A 165 -11.02 51.47 -12.23
C CYS A 165 -12.20 52.07 -11.44
N PHE A 166 -12.12 52.03 -10.10
CA PHE A 166 -12.30 53.24 -9.29
C PHE A 166 -11.31 53.26 -8.12
N ASN A 167 -10.58 54.36 -8.05
CA ASN A 167 -9.64 54.72 -7.01
C ASN A 167 -10.37 54.88 -5.67
N SER A 168 -9.85 54.28 -4.61
CA SER A 168 -9.83 54.90 -3.28
C SER A 168 -8.67 54.32 -2.48
N SER A 169 -7.60 55.12 -2.47
CA SER A 169 -6.48 55.08 -1.55
C SER A 169 -6.90 54.73 -0.11
N THR A 170 -6.30 53.67 0.45
CA THR A 170 -5.58 53.73 1.74
C THR A 170 -4.66 52.51 1.86
N SER A 171 -3.38 52.79 2.07
CA SER A 171 -2.34 51.85 2.51
C SER A 171 -1.90 52.31 3.91
N PRO A 172 -1.00 51.62 4.61
CA PRO A 172 -1.03 50.25 5.12
C PRO A 172 -0.97 50.26 6.66
N TRP A 173 -1.29 49.14 7.34
CA TRP A 173 -0.76 48.94 8.70
C TRP A 173 -0.18 47.55 8.85
N ALA A 174 1.15 47.50 8.77
CA ALA A 174 1.97 46.41 9.24
C ALA A 174 2.17 46.55 10.75
N ALA A 175 1.88 45.49 11.51
CA ALA A 175 2.40 45.21 12.86
C ALA A 175 1.79 43.87 13.31
N ALA A 176 2.45 42.93 13.96
CA ALA A 176 3.85 42.74 14.32
C ALA A 176 3.99 41.23 14.63
N ALA A 177 5.13 40.64 14.28
CA ALA A 177 5.48 39.28 14.73
C ALA A 177 5.95 39.33 16.19
N PRO A 178 5.56 38.40 17.07
CA PRO A 178 6.19 38.25 18.38
C PRO A 178 7.48 37.44 18.27
N SER A 179 8.58 38.06 18.70
CA SER A 179 9.92 37.47 18.86
C SER A 179 9.95 36.38 19.94
N PRO A 180 10.80 35.33 19.82
CA PRO A 180 11.10 34.44 20.92
C PRO A 180 12.16 35.05 21.87
N PRO A 181 12.05 34.87 23.21
CA PRO A 181 13.07 35.33 24.13
C PRO A 181 14.31 34.43 24.09
N SER A 182 15.48 35.05 23.90
CA SER A 182 16.79 34.49 24.23
C SER A 182 17.18 34.87 25.65
N SER A 183 17.67 33.91 26.44
CA SER A 183 18.60 34.05 27.59
C SER A 183 18.97 32.62 28.03
N ALA A 184 20.13 32.06 27.66
CA ALA A 184 21.45 32.25 28.28
C ALA A 184 21.54 31.75 29.73
N SER A 185 22.23 30.61 29.97
CA SER A 185 23.46 30.54 30.77
C SER A 185 23.80 29.12 31.27
N ALA A 186 24.99 28.67 30.82
CA ALA A 186 26.07 27.93 31.49
C ALA A 186 25.86 26.55 32.20
N PRO A 187 26.87 25.64 32.10
CA PRO A 187 26.90 24.32 32.73
C PRO A 187 27.52 24.36 34.14
N PRO A 188 27.34 23.30 34.95
CA PRO A 188 28.46 22.38 35.25
C PRO A 188 27.90 20.93 35.43
N SER A 189 28.59 19.81 35.64
CA SER A 189 29.93 19.44 36.13
C SER A 189 30.25 18.05 35.58
N VAL A 190 31.52 17.82 35.30
CA VAL A 190 32.12 16.50 35.06
C VAL A 190 32.06 15.71 36.38
N VAL A 191 31.51 14.49 36.36
CA VAL A 191 31.80 13.47 37.37
C VAL A 191 32.32 12.25 36.64
N GLU A 192 33.63 12.14 36.72
CA GLU A 192 34.47 10.99 36.45
C GLU A 192 34.09 9.85 37.42
N PHE A 193 33.73 8.69 36.89
CA PHE A 193 33.77 7.45 37.67
C PHE A 193 34.44 6.35 36.85
N SER A 194 35.60 5.95 37.34
CA SER A 194 36.48 4.93 36.76
C SER A 194 36.17 3.56 37.33
N GLY A 195 35.81 2.62 36.44
CA GLY A 195 36.11 1.16 36.50
C GLY A 195 35.37 0.26 37.52
N PRO A 196 35.51 -1.10 37.42
CA PRO A 196 36.40 -1.87 36.54
C PRO A 196 35.76 -3.05 35.74
N ILE A 197 36.43 -3.35 34.63
CA ILE A 197 36.83 -4.64 34.02
C ILE A 197 36.33 -5.95 34.67
N SER A 198 35.85 -6.88 33.83
CA SER A 198 36.30 -8.29 33.70
C SER A 198 35.18 -9.35 33.71
N GLY A 199 35.23 -10.27 32.74
CA GLY A 199 34.70 -11.63 32.94
C GLY A 199 33.86 -12.22 31.79
N SER A 200 34.51 -12.64 30.71
CA SER A 200 34.12 -13.89 30.00
C SER A 200 34.73 -15.06 30.80
N PRO A 201 34.10 -16.26 30.87
CA PRO A 201 34.30 -17.24 29.80
C PRO A 201 33.12 -18.19 29.48
N GLU A 202 33.09 -18.61 28.21
CA GLU A 202 33.12 -19.99 27.67
C GLU A 202 32.21 -21.15 28.21
N ILE A 203 31.38 -21.67 27.27
CA ILE A 203 31.08 -23.07 26.87
C ILE A 203 30.79 -24.16 27.93
N ILE A 204 29.65 -24.85 27.72
CA ILE A 204 29.32 -26.32 27.69
C ILE A 204 27.78 -26.36 27.58
N GLY A 205 27.05 -27.05 26.68
CA GLY A 205 27.21 -28.33 26.00
C GLY A 205 25.95 -29.18 26.28
N HIS A 206 25.47 -29.95 25.28
CA HIS A 206 24.31 -30.89 25.26
C HIS A 206 22.96 -30.27 24.84
N GLY A 207 22.14 -30.81 23.93
CA GLY A 207 22.07 -32.11 23.25
C GLY A 207 20.59 -32.48 23.03
N GLY A 208 20.23 -33.01 21.85
CA GLY A 208 18.89 -33.54 21.52
C GLY A 208 18.17 -32.74 20.43
N VAL A 209 18.18 -33.14 19.14
CA VAL A 209 17.44 -34.26 18.54
C VAL A 209 15.95 -34.21 18.89
N PHE A 210 15.12 -33.67 18.00
CA PHE A 210 13.85 -34.29 17.60
C PHE A 210 13.45 -33.78 16.21
N ASP A 211 13.80 -34.62 15.24
CA ASP A 211 13.25 -34.70 13.90
C ASP A 211 11.78 -35.16 14.02
N LEU A 212 10.82 -34.34 13.57
CA LEU A 212 9.42 -34.79 13.40
C LEU A 212 9.04 -34.70 11.94
N VAL A 213 9.58 -35.70 11.24
CA VAL A 213 9.12 -36.33 10.02
C VAL A 213 7.63 -36.11 9.72
N MET A 214 7.40 -35.40 8.62
CA MET A 214 6.47 -35.73 7.53
C MET A 214 5.79 -37.11 7.61
N THR A 215 4.55 -37.19 8.12
CA THR A 215 3.67 -38.35 7.84
C THR A 215 2.18 -38.00 8.02
N PHE A 216 1.49 -37.44 7.01
CA PHE A 216 0.03 -37.62 6.81
C PHE A 216 -0.41 -37.36 5.35
N PHE A 217 0.44 -37.69 4.37
CA PHE A 217 -0.07 -38.08 3.05
C PHE A 217 -0.15 -39.61 3.05
N MET A 218 -1.26 -40.17 2.55
CA MET A 218 -1.62 -41.61 2.44
C MET A 218 -2.73 -42.14 3.38
N PHE A 219 -3.86 -41.45 3.50
CA PHE A 219 -5.14 -42.09 3.89
C PHE A 219 -6.32 -41.71 2.96
N GLY A 220 -6.04 -41.28 1.73
CA GLY A 220 -7.04 -40.74 0.80
C GLY A 220 -7.21 -41.49 -0.53
N VAL A 221 -6.74 -42.74 -0.67
CA VAL A 221 -6.84 -43.49 -1.95
C VAL A 221 -7.50 -44.87 -1.80
N MET A 222 -8.04 -45.23 -0.64
CA MET A 222 -8.67 -46.55 -0.41
C MET A 222 -10.18 -46.49 -0.14
N LYS A 223 -10.87 -45.55 -0.79
CA LYS A 223 -12.34 -45.48 -0.73
C LYS A 223 -12.98 -45.26 -2.10
N LEU A 224 -12.44 -45.97 -3.10
CA LEU A 224 -13.07 -46.12 -4.42
C LEU A 224 -12.93 -47.59 -4.86
N LEU A 225 -13.66 -48.46 -4.18
CA LEU A 225 -14.04 -49.82 -4.58
C LEU A 225 -14.94 -50.34 -3.44
N TRP A 226 -16.18 -50.73 -3.78
CA TRP A 226 -17.30 -51.12 -2.89
C TRP A 226 -18.22 -49.97 -2.42
N PHE A 227 -19.05 -49.45 -3.31
CA PHE A 227 -20.48 -49.83 -3.46
C PHE A 227 -21.03 -49.18 -4.74
#